data_AF-A0A519UWI0-F1
#
_entry.id   AF-A0A519UWI0-F1
#
_cell.length_a   1.000
_cell.length_b   1.000
_cell.length_c   1.000
_cell.angle_alpha   90.00
_cell.angle_beta   90.00
_cell.angle_gamma   90.00
#
_symmetry.space_group_name_H-M   'P 1'
#
loop_
_entity.id
_entity.type
_entity.pdbx_description
1 polymer ?
#
loop_
_entity_poly.entity_id
_entity_poly.type
_entity_poly.pdbx_seq_one_letter_code
_entity_poly.pdbx_strand_id
1 'polypeptide(L)'
;MFGSKIDLFNKEWLDVVFAKKNKSYGAYELRQTSSWNTTKSLLIASTVFILLFLAPRIYALFSGMVPEPPPEKEVEVVIQSPPPIDPEVKTPPPVEPPPPKQDQVKFP
;
A
#
# COMPACT_ATOMS: atom_id res chain seq x y z
N MET A 1 25.58 -48.33 4.06
CA MET A 1 25.92 -48.05 5.47
C MET A 1 24.66 -48.19 6.32
N PHE A 2 24.38 -49.38 6.83
CA PHE A 2 23.26 -49.63 7.75
C PHE A 2 23.76 -49.43 9.18
N GLY A 3 23.96 -48.16 9.56
CA GLY A 3 24.29 -47.80 10.94
C GLY A 3 23.08 -48.00 11.85
N SER A 4 23.22 -48.84 12.86
CA SER A 4 22.40 -48.96 14.09
C SER A 4 20.93 -48.57 13.96
N LYS A 5 20.06 -49.58 13.84
CA LYS A 5 18.59 -49.51 13.76
C LYS A 5 17.91 -49.06 15.08
N ILE A 6 18.54 -48.19 15.84
CA ILE A 6 17.96 -47.58 17.04
C ILE A 6 17.44 -46.21 16.64
N ASP A 7 16.12 -46.12 16.50
CA ASP A 7 15.44 -44.85 16.30
C ASP A 7 15.16 -44.21 17.66
N LEU A 8 15.94 -43.19 18.00
CA LEU A 8 15.85 -42.45 19.27
C LEU A 8 14.58 -41.59 19.37
N PHE A 9 13.92 -41.32 18.24
CA PHE A 9 12.70 -40.52 18.17
C PHE A 9 11.45 -41.38 18.22
N ASN A 10 11.60 -42.71 18.19
CA ASN A 10 10.51 -43.63 18.32
C ASN A 10 9.94 -43.64 19.75
N LYS A 11 8.62 -43.71 19.86
CA LYS A 11 7.91 -43.64 21.14
C LYS A 11 8.33 -44.77 22.09
N GLU A 12 8.61 -45.95 21.55
CA GLU A 12 9.08 -47.13 22.29
C GLU A 12 10.40 -46.85 23.03
N TRP A 13 11.36 -46.17 22.38
CA TRP A 13 12.63 -45.85 23.01
C TRP A 13 12.47 -44.84 24.16
N LEU A 14 11.60 -43.85 23.94
CA LEU A 14 11.23 -42.87 24.95
C LEU A 14 10.57 -43.56 26.16
N ASP A 15 9.69 -44.54 25.94
CA ASP A 15 9.07 -45.31 27.02
C ASP A 15 10.08 -46.13 27.83
N VAL A 16 11.10 -46.70 27.19
CA VAL A 16 12.18 -47.44 27.87
C VAL A 16 13.01 -46.53 28.77
N VAL A 17 13.44 -45.36 28.27
CA VAL A 17 14.26 -44.40 29.04
C VAL A 17 13.50 -43.86 30.26
N PHE A 18 12.17 -43.76 30.17
CA PHE A 18 11.32 -43.24 31.24
C PHE A 18 10.59 -44.32 32.05
N ALA A 19 10.87 -45.61 31.85
CA ALA A 19 10.12 -46.72 32.47
C ALA A 19 10.10 -46.68 34.02
N LYS A 20 11.18 -46.20 34.65
CA LYS A 20 11.30 -46.04 36.12
C LYS A 20 11.43 -44.59 36.56
N LYS A 21 10.95 -43.64 35.74
CA LYS A 21 11.01 -42.20 36.01
C LYS A 21 9.61 -41.61 36.04
N ASN A 22 9.48 -40.43 36.65
CA ASN A 22 8.22 -39.70 36.64
C ASN A 22 7.94 -39.16 35.22
N LYS A 23 6.95 -39.74 34.54
CA LYS A 23 6.48 -39.29 33.21
C LYS A 23 5.66 -38.00 33.28
N SER A 24 5.12 -37.65 34.45
CA SER A 24 4.27 -36.47 34.63
C SER A 24 5.04 -35.16 34.80
N TYR A 25 6.38 -35.19 34.89
CA TYR A 25 7.20 -33.98 35.00
C TYR A 25 7.35 -33.22 33.65
N GLY A 26 6.44 -33.42 32.70
CA GLY A 26 6.34 -32.70 31.42
C GLY A 26 7.36 -33.12 30.35
N ALA A 27 8.58 -33.51 30.71
CA ALA A 27 9.63 -33.85 29.73
C ALA A 27 9.25 -35.03 28.81
N TYR A 28 8.50 -36.01 29.32
CA TYR A 28 7.99 -37.14 28.53
C TYR A 28 6.96 -36.66 27.49
N GLU A 29 6.02 -35.82 27.91
CA GLU A 29 4.97 -35.26 27.06
C GLU A 29 5.54 -34.37 25.95
N LEU A 30 6.50 -33.49 26.29
CA LEU A 30 7.16 -32.62 25.32
C LEU A 30 7.87 -33.42 24.22
N ARG A 31 8.57 -34.51 24.58
CA ARG A 31 9.26 -35.36 23.62
C ARG A 31 8.29 -36.19 22.77
N GLN A 32 7.19 -36.65 23.37
CA GLN A 32 6.14 -37.37 22.65
C GLN A 32 5.46 -36.49 21.60
N THR A 33 5.23 -35.21 21.91
CA THR A 33 4.52 -34.27 21.03
C THR A 33 5.44 -33.49 20.09
N SER A 34 6.76 -33.49 20.32
CA SER A 34 7.73 -32.70 19.54
C SER A 34 7.64 -32.97 18.03
N SER A 35 7.62 -34.23 17.61
CA SER A 35 7.58 -34.59 16.17
C SER A 35 6.31 -34.06 15.50
N TRP A 36 5.18 -34.19 16.18
CA TRP A 36 3.90 -33.66 15.73
C TRP A 36 3.92 -32.12 15.64
N ASN A 37 4.46 -31.46 16.66
CA ASN A 37 4.58 -30.00 16.69
C ASN A 37 5.48 -29.48 15.57
N THR A 38 6.61 -30.15 15.29
CA THR A 38 7.51 -29.81 14.18
C THR A 38 6.81 -29.95 12.83
N THR A 39 6.08 -31.05 12.62
CA THR A 39 5.35 -31.28 11.36
C THR A 39 4.25 -30.23 11.18
N LYS A 40 3.48 -29.95 12.23
CA LYS A 40 2.43 -28.93 12.23
C LYS A 40 3.00 -27.54 11.94
N SER A 41 4.09 -27.16 12.60
CA SER A 41 4.72 -25.86 12.39
C SER A 41 5.31 -25.73 10.98
N LEU A 42 5.89 -26.80 10.44
CA LEU A 42 6.35 -26.83 9.05
C LEU A 42 5.21 -26.58 8.06
N LEU A 43 4.07 -27.25 8.23
CA LEU A 43 2.90 -27.07 7.36
C LEU A 43 2.32 -25.66 7.45
N ILE A 44 2.18 -25.12 8.66
CA ILE A 44 1.66 -23.75 8.86
C ILE A 44 2.61 -22.73 8.24
N ALA A 45 3.91 -22.80 8.56
CA ALA A 45 4.90 -21.88 8.03
C ALA A 45 4.98 -21.94 6.51
N SER A 46 4.96 -23.16 5.94
CA SER A 46 4.97 -23.35 4.49
C SER A 46 3.72 -22.74 3.84
N THR A 47 2.55 -22.96 4.43
CA THR A 47 1.28 -22.42 3.91
C THR A 47 1.30 -20.89 3.92
N VAL A 48 1.69 -20.27 5.03
CA VAL A 48 1.79 -18.81 5.14
C VAL A 48 2.80 -18.25 4.14
N PHE A 49 3.96 -18.89 4.01
CA PHE A 49 5.00 -18.47 3.06
C PHE A 49 4.50 -18.52 1.61
N ILE A 50 3.85 -19.62 1.22
CA ILE A 50 3.25 -19.79 -0.11
C ILE A 50 2.18 -18.73 -0.36
N LEU A 51 1.28 -18.49 0.60
CA LEU A 51 0.24 -17.48 0.47
C LEU A 51 0.81 -16.07 0.32
N LEU A 52 1.84 -15.70 1.08
CA LEU A 52 2.49 -14.39 0.93
C LEU A 52 3.14 -14.23 -0.46
N PHE A 53 3.76 -15.29 -0.98
CA PHE A 53 4.37 -15.25 -2.30
C PHE A 53 3.33 -15.20 -3.42
N LEU A 54 2.21 -15.92 -3.28
CA LEU A 54 1.12 -15.92 -4.26
C LEU A 54 0.15 -14.74 -4.07
N ALA A 55 0.18 -14.02 -2.95
CA ALA A 55 -0.72 -12.90 -2.64
C ALA A 55 -0.89 -11.90 -3.81
N PRO A 56 0.17 -11.37 -4.45
CA PRO A 56 -0.01 -10.44 -5.56
C PRO A 56 -0.65 -11.09 -6.80
N ARG A 57 -0.37 -12.37 -7.06
CA ARG A 57 -0.99 -13.12 -8.17
C ARG A 57 -2.46 -13.40 -7.91
N ILE A 58 -2.79 -13.78 -6.69
CA ILE A 58 -4.17 -13.99 -6.25
C ILE A 58 -4.94 -12.67 -6.35
N TYR A 59 -4.37 -11.57 -5.83
CA TYR A 59 -4.98 -10.24 -5.93
C TYR A 59 -5.25 -9.82 -7.38
N ALA A 60 -4.27 -10.00 -8.28
CA ALA A 60 -4.43 -9.67 -9.70
C ALA A 60 -5.55 -10.46 -10.39
N LEU A 61 -5.83 -11.70 -9.98
CA LEU A 61 -6.95 -12.49 -10.50
C LEU A 61 -8.30 -11.95 -10.03
N PHE A 62 -8.38 -11.40 -8.81
CA PHE A 62 -9.61 -10.84 -8.25
C PHE A 62 -9.84 -9.38 -8.64
N SER A 63 -8.80 -8.58 -8.88
CA SER A 63 -8.93 -7.18 -9.29
C SER A 63 -9.60 -7.01 -10.65
N GLY A 64 -9.53 -8.02 -11.53
CA GLY A 64 -10.27 -8.04 -12.80
C GLY A 64 -11.77 -8.35 -12.66
N MET A 65 -12.24 -8.73 -11.47
CA MET A 65 -13.66 -8.99 -11.17
C MET A 65 -14.36 -7.82 -10.47
N VAL A 66 -13.62 -6.80 -10.05
CA VAL A 66 -14.20 -5.60 -9.46
C VAL A 66 -14.67 -4.71 -10.61
N PRO A 67 -15.96 -4.37 -10.73
CA PRO A 67 -16.41 -3.37 -11.68
C PRO A 67 -15.64 -2.08 -11.36
N GLU A 68 -14.89 -1.56 -12.33
CA GLU A 68 -14.31 -0.24 -12.17
C GLU A 68 -15.43 0.73 -11.82
N PRO A 69 -15.30 1.53 -10.75
CA PRO A 69 -16.27 2.57 -10.47
C PRO A 69 -16.39 3.43 -11.73
N PRO A 70 -17.62 3.76 -12.18
CA PRO A 70 -17.80 4.53 -13.40
C PRO A 70 -16.94 5.79 -13.30
N PRO A 71 -16.19 6.15 -14.36
CA PRO A 71 -15.34 7.32 -14.32
C PRO A 71 -16.21 8.49 -13.89
N GLU A 72 -15.84 9.12 -12.77
CA GLU A 72 -16.43 10.39 -12.36
C GLU A 72 -16.30 11.29 -13.56
N LYS A 73 -17.43 11.57 -14.22
CA LYS A 73 -17.49 12.51 -15.31
C LYS A 73 -17.11 13.84 -14.69
N GLU A 74 -15.85 14.22 -14.87
CA GLU A 74 -15.39 15.58 -14.69
C GLU A 74 -16.30 16.44 -15.57
N VAL A 75 -17.35 17.01 -14.97
CA VAL A 75 -18.16 18.01 -15.63
C VAL A 75 -17.26 19.23 -15.68
N GLU A 76 -16.55 19.38 -16.80
CA GLU A 76 -15.97 20.66 -17.18
C GLU A 76 -17.13 21.65 -17.25
N VAL A 77 -17.35 22.37 -16.15
CA VAL A 77 -18.21 23.55 -16.14
C VAL A 77 -17.47 24.59 -16.96
N VAL A 78 -17.74 24.59 -18.27
CA VAL A 78 -17.37 25.69 -19.15
C VAL A 78 -18.14 26.90 -18.66
N ILE A 79 -17.47 27.71 -17.84
CA ILE A 79 -17.96 29.02 -17.41
C ILE A 79 -18.15 29.82 -18.69
N GLN A 80 -19.41 30.05 -19.08
CA GLN A 80 -19.72 30.94 -20.19
C GLN A 80 -19.13 32.31 -19.85
N SER A 81 -18.31 32.85 -20.75
CA SER A 81 -17.76 34.19 -20.63
C SER A 81 -18.90 35.20 -20.49
N PRO A 82 -18.78 36.21 -19.60
CA PRO A 82 -19.83 37.19 -19.40
C PRO A 82 -20.16 37.90 -20.73
N PRO A 83 -21.44 38.30 -20.93
CA PRO A 83 -21.86 38.96 -22.16
C PRO A 83 -21.00 40.22 -22.39
N PRO A 84 -20.67 40.54 -23.65
CA PRO A 84 -19.89 41.73 -23.98
C PRO A 84 -20.50 42.98 -23.34
N ILE A 85 -19.68 43.74 -22.64
CA ILE A 85 -20.06 45.03 -22.07
C ILE A 85 -20.34 45.97 -23.25
N ASP A 86 -21.56 46.49 -23.31
CA ASP A 86 -22.00 47.42 -24.36
C ASP A 86 -21.07 48.65 -24.43
N PRO A 87 -20.53 49.00 -25.61
CA PRO A 87 -19.57 50.08 -25.78
C PRO A 87 -20.17 51.51 -25.69
N GLU A 88 -21.34 51.69 -25.08
CA GLU A 88 -22.01 53.01 -24.97
C GLU A 88 -21.68 53.80 -23.69
N VAL A 89 -20.60 53.48 -22.99
CA VAL A 89 -20.10 54.38 -21.94
C VAL A 89 -19.25 55.47 -22.60
N LYS A 90 -19.90 56.57 -22.99
CA LYS A 90 -19.25 57.82 -23.42
C LYS A 90 -18.25 58.27 -22.36
N THR A 91 -16.95 58.09 -22.61
CA THR A 91 -15.89 58.67 -21.79
C THR A 91 -15.92 60.20 -21.91
N PRO A 92 -15.83 60.97 -20.81
CA PRO A 92 -15.86 62.42 -20.85
C PRO A 92 -14.67 63.01 -21.64
N PRO A 93 -14.83 64.18 -22.29
CA PRO A 93 -13.86 64.70 -23.25
C PRO A 93 -12.50 65.04 -22.59
N PRO A 94 -11.38 64.83 -23.32
CA PRO A 94 -10.04 65.14 -22.82
C PRO A 94 -9.87 66.64 -22.53
N VAL A 95 -9.30 66.98 -21.37
CA VAL A 95 -8.90 68.36 -21.04
C VAL A 95 -7.59 68.69 -21.76
N GLU A 96 -7.57 69.77 -22.53
CA GLU A 96 -6.39 70.22 -23.28
C GLU A 96 -5.25 70.63 -22.32
N PRO A 97 -3.98 70.23 -22.59
CA PRO A 97 -2.85 70.64 -21.78
C PRO A 97 -2.54 72.14 -21.95
N PRO A 98 -2.12 72.85 -20.89
CA PRO A 98 -1.90 74.29 -20.93
C PRO A 98 -0.75 74.66 -21.88
N PRO A 99 -0.84 75.82 -22.55
CA PRO A 99 0.08 76.20 -23.61
C PRO A 99 1.53 76.37 -23.11
N PRO A 100 2.54 76.02 -23.93
CA PRO A 100 3.95 76.14 -23.58
C PRO A 100 4.32 77.60 -23.32
N LYS A 101 5.08 77.85 -22.25
CA LYS A 101 5.66 79.17 -21.99
C LYS A 101 6.75 79.45 -23.03
N GLN A 102 6.64 80.59 -23.71
CA GLN A 102 7.54 80.99 -24.79
C GLN A 102 8.93 81.37 -24.26
N ASP A 103 9.94 80.92 -25.00
CA ASP A 103 11.36 81.15 -24.75
C ASP A 103 11.74 82.62 -24.88
N GLN A 104 12.55 83.09 -23.95
CA GLN A 104 13.35 84.30 -24.15
C GLN A 104 14.76 84.04 -23.62
N VAL A 105 15.73 83.95 -24.52
CA VAL A 105 17.08 84.41 -24.21
C VAL A 105 17.49 85.41 -25.28
N LYS A 106 17.92 86.56 -24.75
CA LYS A 106 17.96 87.90 -25.32
C LYS A 106 19.39 88.20 -25.80
N PHE A 107 19.55 88.56 -27.09
CA PHE A 107 20.46 89.53 -27.75
C PHE A 107 21.95 89.65 -27.35
N PRO A 108 22.76 90.39 -28.14
CA PRO A 108 22.99 90.38 -29.59
C PRO A 108 24.38 89.82 -29.95
#